data_AF-A0A4S9UN92-F1
#
_entry.id   AF-A0A4S9UN92-F1
#
_cell.length_a   1.000
_cell.length_b   1.000
_cell.length_c   1.000
_cell.angle_alpha   90.00
_cell.angle_beta   90.00
_cell.angle_gamma   90.00
#
_symmetry.space_group_name_H-M   'P 1'
#
loop_
_entity.id
_entity.type
_entity.pdbx_description
1 polymer ?
#
loop_
_entity_poly.entity_id
_entity_poly.type
_entity_poly.pdbx_seq_one_letter_code
_entity_poly.pdbx_strand_id
1 'polypeptide(L)'
;MPMSASASRKNGKQASCEPCRRGKVRCDHHVPTCDRCRRRNMSSECYYHPAPLTRPSKRMRLSSLEDDAVDTAGTVGQAGSVAIIPPRDDTCVDAGGRQADLENRLHSVPDANATPPATLPLLSLQSLDDTSARFVPATAVYDDRGNETLEGDLLSIIQILELLEHSGIIRKLVLEYYRLGQIAVVPSQLVLPVLSDLEQLHENILHQRATSDDAACRSTLRGLAQTILHATKSKSTITSATPLAEFRGFYSGPNLRVETIGLIFTMAARASRLGLTADTGDNHEIVQAMFQCSARCLHLARELATEMSDVMVWLSYENLRLTTSIQGYAGPNVWRRLGDLSTDIFALEIHREAVITKAPFFLAECRRRVFTAAFHWDKFLATLFGRPPRIPSYYADCRPPLELTDDQLCQTGLGEEQRASYERYEGWSTGSSSCSTTWIRALYLLAKFKDDTLLHHHKPVDDETRPKLEELANRCKQTWDHLPSRVHYDSACWKSDLAPISCLRLAEVYLTYLQTLFHIYRLLEKPGGSHSSEL
;
A
#
# COMPACT_ATOMS: atom_id res chain seq x y z
N MET A 1 -26.02 43.11 -20.46
CA MET A 1 -27.46 42.90 -20.72
C MET A 1 -27.60 42.73 -22.23
N PRO A 2 -28.34 41.75 -22.75
CA PRO A 2 -29.63 41.27 -22.24
C PRO A 2 -29.56 40.08 -21.26
N MET A 3 -30.66 39.89 -20.53
CA MET A 3 -30.98 38.70 -19.75
C MET A 3 -31.79 37.74 -20.61
N SER A 4 -31.37 36.47 -20.72
CA SER A 4 -32.24 35.27 -20.67
C SER A 4 -31.58 34.07 -21.36
N ALA A 5 -31.38 32.99 -20.61
CA ALA A 5 -31.58 31.63 -21.11
C ALA A 5 -31.93 30.75 -19.91
N SER A 6 -33.04 30.02 -20.01
CA SER A 6 -33.63 29.19 -18.96
C SER A 6 -32.64 28.38 -18.12
N ALA A 7 -32.70 28.53 -16.79
CA ALA A 7 -32.13 27.57 -15.85
C ALA A 7 -32.92 26.24 -15.92
N SER A 8 -32.62 25.42 -16.93
CA SER A 8 -33.10 24.06 -17.03
C SER A 8 -32.40 23.20 -15.98
N ARG A 9 -33.15 22.30 -15.35
CA ARG A 9 -32.56 21.24 -14.51
C ARG A 9 -31.89 20.20 -15.43
N LYS A 10 -30.95 19.42 -14.89
CA LYS A 10 -30.29 18.30 -15.61
C LYS A 10 -31.24 17.25 -16.23
N ASN A 11 -32.54 17.30 -15.90
CA ASN A 11 -33.60 16.46 -16.48
C ASN A 11 -34.49 17.19 -17.51
N GLY A 12 -34.02 18.30 -18.10
CA GLY A 12 -34.71 19.05 -19.15
C GLY A 12 -35.89 19.92 -18.71
N LYS A 13 -36.37 19.80 -17.46
CA LYS A 13 -37.50 20.60 -16.95
C LYS A 13 -37.03 21.99 -16.48
N GLN A 14 -37.82 23.02 -16.76
CA GLN A 14 -37.57 24.39 -16.27
C GLN A 14 -37.53 24.41 -14.73
N ALA A 15 -36.59 25.14 -14.14
CA ALA A 15 -36.54 25.35 -12.70
C ALA A 15 -37.55 26.42 -12.26
N SER A 16 -38.35 26.12 -11.23
CA SER A 16 -39.14 27.13 -10.50
C SER A 16 -38.24 28.22 -9.88
N CYS A 17 -38.72 29.46 -9.81
CA CYS A 17 -38.03 30.54 -9.09
C CYS A 17 -37.87 30.23 -7.59
N GLU A 18 -36.89 30.85 -6.93
CA GLU A 18 -36.55 30.56 -5.53
C GLU A 18 -37.71 30.73 -4.53
N PRO A 19 -38.53 31.80 -4.58
CA PRO A 19 -39.69 31.92 -3.70
C PRO A 19 -40.70 30.76 -3.88
N CYS A 20 -40.97 30.35 -5.12
CA CYS A 20 -41.86 29.22 -5.38
C CYS A 20 -41.23 27.86 -5.03
N ARG A 21 -39.91 27.70 -5.22
CA ARG A 21 -39.16 26.50 -4.80
C ARG A 21 -39.21 26.33 -3.28
N ARG A 22 -38.86 27.37 -2.52
CA ARG A 22 -38.88 27.37 -1.05
C ARG A 22 -40.28 27.15 -0.51
N GLY A 23 -41.29 27.79 -1.11
CA GLY A 23 -42.69 27.58 -0.78
C GLY A 23 -43.31 26.26 -1.26
N LYS A 24 -42.55 25.38 -1.95
CA LYS A 24 -43.02 24.11 -2.55
C LYS A 24 -44.29 24.24 -3.40
N VAL A 25 -44.38 25.31 -4.19
CA VAL A 25 -45.56 25.68 -5.00
C VAL A 25 -45.24 25.73 -6.49
N ARG A 26 -46.26 25.50 -7.33
CA ARG A 26 -46.12 25.57 -8.80
C ARG A 26 -45.73 26.99 -9.23
N CYS A 27 -44.72 27.06 -10.08
CA CYS A 27 -44.26 28.27 -10.77
C CYS A 27 -44.77 28.23 -12.22
N ASP A 28 -45.14 29.39 -12.74
CA ASP A 28 -45.54 29.63 -14.15
C ASP A 28 -44.34 29.90 -15.08
N HIS A 29 -43.14 30.10 -14.50
CA HIS A 29 -41.86 30.27 -15.21
C HIS A 29 -41.72 31.52 -16.07
N HIS A 30 -42.63 32.51 -15.95
CA HIS A 30 -42.47 33.79 -16.63
C HIS A 30 -41.22 34.52 -16.13
N VAL A 31 -40.52 35.19 -17.05
CA VAL A 31 -39.30 35.98 -16.84
C VAL A 31 -39.62 37.44 -17.18
N PRO A 32 -39.09 38.47 -16.47
CA PRO A 32 -38.20 38.38 -15.31
C PRO A 32 -38.90 37.90 -14.02
N THR A 33 -40.21 38.09 -13.89
CA THR A 33 -40.97 37.79 -12.66
C THR A 33 -42.18 36.91 -12.96
N CYS A 34 -42.29 35.77 -12.27
CA CYS A 34 -43.44 34.88 -12.39
C CYS A 34 -44.72 35.53 -11.82
N ASP A 35 -45.87 35.20 -12.41
CA ASP A 35 -47.17 35.78 -12.07
C ASP A 35 -47.51 35.62 -10.58
N ARG A 36 -47.12 34.49 -9.98
CA ARG A 36 -47.37 34.21 -8.55
C ARG A 36 -46.59 35.14 -7.62
N CYS A 37 -45.34 35.49 -7.96
CA CYS A 37 -44.55 36.46 -7.22
C CYS A 37 -45.06 37.88 -7.45
N ARG A 38 -45.50 38.19 -8.68
CA ARG A 38 -46.10 39.50 -9.03
C ARG A 38 -47.35 39.78 -8.21
N ARG A 39 -48.30 38.84 -8.14
CA ARG A 39 -49.54 38.96 -7.34
C ARG A 39 -49.31 38.98 -5.82
N ARG A 40 -48.11 38.62 -5.34
CA ARG A 40 -47.71 38.67 -3.94
C ARG A 40 -46.84 39.90 -3.60
N ASN A 41 -46.63 40.82 -4.55
CA ASN A 41 -45.70 41.94 -4.42
C ASN A 41 -44.25 41.53 -4.06
N MET A 42 -43.85 40.30 -4.42
CA MET A 42 -42.48 39.77 -4.20
C MET A 42 -41.65 39.78 -5.50
N SER A 43 -41.90 40.75 -6.38
CA SER A 43 -41.26 40.82 -7.71
C SER A 43 -39.74 40.98 -7.63
N SER A 44 -39.25 41.72 -6.63
CA SER A 44 -37.83 41.94 -6.34
C SER A 44 -37.08 40.70 -5.84
N GLU A 45 -37.79 39.74 -5.22
CA GLU A 45 -37.22 38.49 -4.70
C GLU A 45 -37.38 37.30 -5.68
N CYS A 46 -38.04 37.53 -6.82
CA CYS A 46 -38.30 36.50 -7.81
C CYS A 46 -37.09 36.29 -8.74
N TYR A 47 -36.15 35.44 -8.32
CA TYR A 47 -35.01 35.03 -9.15
C TYR A 47 -34.95 33.52 -9.37
N TYR A 48 -34.25 33.10 -10.43
CA TYR A 48 -34.02 31.70 -10.81
C TYR A 48 -32.54 31.37 -10.59
N HIS A 49 -32.24 30.43 -9.68
CA HIS A 49 -30.86 30.10 -9.32
C HIS A 49 -30.30 28.97 -10.20
N PRO A 50 -29.10 29.11 -10.81
CA PRO A 50 -28.57 28.14 -11.78
C PRO A 50 -28.17 26.79 -11.15
N ALA A 51 -27.76 26.76 -9.88
CA ALA A 51 -27.37 25.53 -9.16
C ALA A 51 -27.94 25.47 -7.72
N PRO A 52 -29.24 25.18 -7.52
CA PRO A 52 -29.96 25.47 -6.26
C PRO A 52 -29.66 24.56 -5.04
N LEU A 53 -28.54 23.84 -5.05
CA LEU A 53 -28.11 22.92 -3.98
C LEU A 53 -26.70 23.20 -3.42
N THR A 54 -25.93 24.14 -3.98
CA THR A 54 -24.67 24.57 -3.36
C THR A 54 -24.96 25.61 -2.27
N ARG A 55 -24.70 25.25 -1.01
CA ARG A 55 -24.81 26.15 0.14
C ARG A 55 -23.54 27.03 0.20
N PRO A 56 -23.61 28.37 0.10
CA PRO A 56 -22.42 29.21 0.23
C PRO A 56 -22.04 29.37 1.71
N SER A 57 -20.77 29.15 2.04
CA SER A 57 -20.22 29.55 3.35
C SER A 57 -20.00 31.08 3.39
N LYS A 58 -20.09 31.68 4.59
CA LYS A 58 -20.01 33.14 4.77
C LYS A 58 -18.57 33.67 4.62
N ARG A 59 -18.41 34.63 3.70
CA ARG A 59 -17.42 35.74 3.67
C ARG A 59 -16.14 35.63 4.53
N MET A 60 -15.02 35.35 3.87
CA MET A 60 -14.04 36.37 3.42
C MET A 60 -13.73 37.56 4.37
N ARG A 61 -12.44 37.68 4.74
CA ARG A 61 -11.72 38.96 4.82
C ARG A 61 -10.37 38.84 4.09
N LEU A 62 -9.81 39.98 3.69
CA LEU A 62 -8.86 40.15 2.59
C LEU A 62 -7.63 40.94 3.05
N SER A 63 -6.45 40.49 2.61
CA SER A 63 -5.20 41.25 2.41
C SER A 63 -4.22 40.28 1.72
N SER A 64 -3.81 40.38 0.44
CA SER A 64 -3.34 41.53 -0.36
C SER A 64 -2.00 42.09 0.13
N LEU A 65 -0.99 41.94 -0.75
CA LEU A 65 0.31 42.63 -0.97
C LEU A 65 1.23 41.57 -1.61
N GLU A 66 1.38 41.57 -2.95
CA GLU A 66 2.46 42.23 -3.71
C GLU A 66 3.80 41.46 -3.55
N ASP A 67 4.19 40.64 -4.53
CA ASP A 67 4.88 40.95 -5.81
C ASP A 67 6.39 41.23 -5.65
N ASP A 68 7.21 40.37 -6.26
CA ASP A 68 8.36 40.78 -7.09
C ASP A 68 8.89 39.58 -7.91
N ALA A 69 9.49 39.87 -9.08
CA ALA A 69 9.72 38.90 -10.17
C ALA A 69 11.20 38.84 -10.65
N VAL A 70 11.44 38.47 -11.93
CA VAL A 70 12.67 38.72 -12.74
C VAL A 70 13.84 37.73 -12.49
N ASP A 71 14.50 37.08 -13.47
CA ASP A 71 14.28 36.94 -14.93
C ASP A 71 15.04 35.73 -15.58
N THR A 72 14.79 35.55 -16.89
CA THR A 72 15.52 34.92 -18.04
C THR A 72 17.06 34.72 -18.00
N ALA A 73 17.77 34.03 -18.92
CA ALA A 73 17.53 33.49 -20.30
C ALA A 73 18.36 32.19 -20.54
N GLY A 74 18.07 31.27 -21.47
CA GLY A 74 18.42 31.34 -22.92
C GLY A 74 19.63 30.41 -23.26
N THR A 75 19.97 29.94 -24.48
CA THR A 75 19.34 29.89 -25.84
C THR A 75 20.19 28.93 -26.75
N VAL A 76 19.64 28.37 -27.85
CA VAL A 76 20.33 27.70 -29.02
C VAL A 76 20.98 26.30 -28.76
N GLY A 77 20.94 25.29 -29.65
CA GLY A 77 20.19 25.06 -30.91
C GLY A 77 20.89 24.11 -31.91
N GLN A 78 20.11 23.37 -32.74
CA GLN A 78 20.46 22.72 -34.05
C GLN A 78 21.56 21.62 -34.11
N ALA A 79 21.62 20.67 -35.07
CA ALA A 79 20.68 20.09 -36.07
C ALA A 79 21.29 18.84 -36.79
N GLY A 80 20.47 18.07 -37.54
CA GLY A 80 20.88 17.07 -38.57
C GLY A 80 20.92 15.59 -38.11
N SER A 81 20.13 14.63 -38.60
CA SER A 81 20.00 14.04 -39.97
C SER A 81 21.21 13.14 -40.35
N VAL A 82 21.12 11.94 -40.94
CA VAL A 82 20.25 11.36 -42.01
C VAL A 82 20.12 9.81 -41.85
N ALA A 83 19.12 9.17 -42.45
CA ALA A 83 18.88 7.70 -42.46
C ALA A 83 19.48 6.96 -43.69
N ILE A 84 19.60 5.62 -43.67
CA ILE A 84 19.67 4.72 -44.87
C ILE A 84 19.36 3.25 -44.53
N ILE A 85 18.63 2.56 -45.44
CA ILE A 85 18.10 1.17 -45.49
C ILE A 85 18.05 0.81 -47.00
N PRO A 86 18.35 -0.41 -47.56
CA PRO A 86 18.02 -1.81 -47.16
C PRO A 86 19.29 -2.73 -47.20
N PRO A 87 19.28 -4.09 -47.45
CA PRO A 87 18.23 -5.14 -47.55
C PRO A 87 18.42 -6.35 -46.59
N ARG A 88 17.37 -7.08 -46.17
CA ARG A 88 16.70 -8.23 -46.84
C ARG A 88 17.63 -9.34 -47.37
N ASP A 89 17.41 -10.56 -46.88
CA ASP A 89 17.21 -11.71 -47.78
C ASP A 89 16.25 -12.74 -47.14
N ASP A 90 15.57 -13.51 -47.99
CA ASP A 90 14.51 -14.47 -47.62
C ASP A 90 15.05 -15.90 -47.50
N THR A 91 14.41 -16.76 -46.69
CA THR A 91 14.22 -18.19 -47.03
C THR A 91 13.10 -18.82 -46.20
N CYS A 92 12.42 -19.82 -46.77
CA CYS A 92 11.09 -20.31 -46.39
C CYS A 92 11.11 -21.85 -46.18
N VAL A 93 9.92 -22.49 -46.04
CA VAL A 93 9.66 -23.96 -46.17
C VAL A 93 10.04 -24.77 -44.91
N ASP A 94 9.23 -25.68 -44.32
CA ASP A 94 7.84 -26.17 -44.53
C ASP A 94 7.24 -26.65 -43.17
N ALA A 95 5.96 -26.40 -42.84
CA ALA A 95 4.75 -27.23 -43.08
C ALA A 95 4.43 -28.37 -42.06
N GLY A 96 3.16 -28.44 -41.65
CA GLY A 96 2.53 -29.66 -41.10
C GLY A 96 1.82 -29.52 -39.74
N GLY A 97 0.51 -29.21 -39.72
CA GLY A 97 -0.27 -29.15 -38.46
C GLY A 97 -1.76 -28.81 -38.63
N ARG A 98 -2.54 -29.75 -39.18
CA ARG A 98 -3.93 -29.59 -39.65
C ARG A 98 -4.91 -28.90 -38.67
N GLN A 99 -5.75 -28.05 -39.26
CA GLN A 99 -6.95 -27.44 -38.70
C GLN A 99 -8.21 -28.12 -39.29
N ALA A 100 -9.32 -28.10 -38.57
CA ALA A 100 -10.69 -28.30 -39.04
C ALA A 100 -11.59 -27.46 -38.09
N ASP A 101 -12.11 -26.32 -38.52
CA ASP A 101 -13.30 -26.12 -39.37
C ASP A 101 -14.62 -26.34 -38.60
N LEU A 102 -15.36 -25.24 -38.34
CA LEU A 102 -16.47 -24.87 -39.22
C LEU A 102 -16.94 -23.43 -38.96
N GLU A 103 -17.40 -22.76 -40.01
CA GLU A 103 -17.76 -21.34 -40.03
C GLU A 103 -19.24 -21.01 -39.74
N ASN A 104 -19.46 -19.74 -39.41
CA ASN A 104 -20.56 -18.86 -39.85
C ASN A 104 -21.98 -19.43 -40.11
N ARG A 105 -22.95 -18.89 -39.35
CA ARG A 105 -24.21 -18.41 -39.95
C ARG A 105 -24.62 -17.04 -39.38
N LEU A 106 -24.80 -16.09 -40.27
CA LEU A 106 -25.50 -14.82 -40.03
C LEU A 106 -27.02 -15.05 -39.95
N HIS A 107 -27.75 -14.23 -39.17
CA HIS A 107 -28.75 -13.28 -39.70
C HIS A 107 -29.53 -12.52 -38.61
N SER A 108 -29.98 -11.31 -39.01
CA SER A 108 -31.08 -10.48 -38.47
C SER A 108 -30.96 -9.82 -37.08
N VAL A 109 -31.03 -8.48 -37.13
CA VAL A 109 -31.31 -7.54 -36.02
C VAL A 109 -32.82 -7.33 -35.89
N PRO A 110 -33.33 -7.06 -34.68
CA PRO A 110 -34.41 -6.09 -34.49
C PRO A 110 -34.04 -4.98 -33.50
N ASP A 111 -34.72 -3.84 -33.64
CA ASP A 111 -34.38 -2.56 -33.01
C ASP A 111 -35.22 -2.26 -31.75
N ALA A 112 -34.76 -1.27 -30.97
CA ALA A 112 -35.48 -0.48 -29.95
C ALA A 112 -35.88 -1.06 -28.55
N ASN A 113 -35.41 -0.33 -27.53
CA ASN A 113 -36.07 0.00 -26.24
C ASN A 113 -36.43 -1.11 -25.22
N ALA A 114 -35.66 -1.20 -24.12
CA ALA A 114 -36.10 -0.85 -22.75
C ALA A 114 -35.06 -1.15 -21.63
N THR A 115 -35.09 -0.32 -20.57
CA THR A 115 -34.64 -0.58 -19.17
C THR A 115 -33.20 -1.04 -18.86
N PRO A 116 -32.38 -0.23 -18.14
CA PRO A 116 -31.29 -0.74 -17.30
C PRO A 116 -31.83 -1.27 -15.94
N PRO A 117 -31.09 -2.16 -15.24
CA PRO A 117 -31.56 -2.82 -14.03
C PRO A 117 -31.43 -1.96 -12.76
N ALA A 118 -32.19 -2.34 -11.74
CA ALA A 118 -32.33 -1.59 -10.49
C ALA A 118 -31.03 -1.54 -9.65
N THR A 119 -30.68 -0.35 -9.18
CA THR A 119 -29.83 -0.16 -8.00
C THR A 119 -30.70 0.11 -6.78
N LEU A 120 -30.60 -0.76 -5.77
CA LEU A 120 -31.31 -0.62 -4.50
C LEU A 120 -30.72 0.58 -3.72
N PRO A 121 -31.55 1.50 -3.19
CA PRO A 121 -31.07 2.53 -2.28
C PRO A 121 -30.82 1.92 -0.89
N LEU A 122 -29.62 2.16 -0.34
CA LEU A 122 -29.31 1.90 1.06
C LEU A 122 -30.36 2.55 1.97
N LEU A 123 -30.90 1.77 2.91
CA LEU A 123 -31.95 2.22 3.81
C LEU A 123 -31.46 3.37 4.69
N SER A 124 -32.23 4.45 4.69
CA SER A 124 -32.01 5.60 5.55
C SER A 124 -32.31 5.21 7.00
N LEU A 125 -31.31 5.31 7.88
CA LEU A 125 -31.55 5.42 9.32
C LEU A 125 -32.33 6.73 9.57
N GLN A 126 -33.64 6.60 9.79
CA GLN A 126 -34.50 7.72 10.13
C GLN A 126 -34.68 7.82 11.64
N SER A 127 -34.36 8.99 12.18
CA SER A 127 -35.12 9.66 13.25
C SER A 127 -35.44 8.85 14.52
N LEU A 128 -34.57 8.99 15.52
CA LEU A 128 -35.00 9.05 16.93
C LEU A 128 -34.47 10.35 17.53
N ASP A 129 -35.29 11.41 17.44
CA ASP A 129 -35.11 12.64 18.21
C ASP A 129 -35.76 12.49 19.60
N ASP A 130 -35.12 13.10 20.59
CA ASP A 130 -35.60 13.43 21.95
C ASP A 130 -36.28 12.33 22.80
N THR A 131 -35.50 11.74 23.71
CA THR A 131 -35.74 11.95 25.15
C THR A 131 -34.56 11.53 26.06
N SER A 132 -34.27 12.38 27.04
CA SER A 132 -33.25 12.22 28.10
C SER A 132 -31.78 12.15 27.64
N ALA A 133 -31.04 13.22 27.94
CA ALA A 133 -29.59 13.21 27.98
C ALA A 133 -29.11 12.32 29.14
N ARG A 134 -29.01 11.01 28.90
CA ARG A 134 -28.22 10.11 29.74
C ARG A 134 -26.76 10.26 29.35
N PHE A 135 -25.90 10.38 30.36
CA PHE A 135 -24.47 10.14 30.21
C PHE A 135 -24.26 8.89 29.36
N VAL A 136 -23.56 9.02 28.23
CA VAL A 136 -22.94 7.86 27.57
C VAL A 136 -21.67 7.59 28.39
N PRO A 137 -21.61 6.54 29.22
CA PRO A 137 -20.34 6.13 29.79
C PRO A 137 -19.44 5.75 28.62
N ALA A 138 -18.12 5.98 28.72
CA ALA A 138 -17.18 5.58 27.68
C ALA A 138 -17.48 4.12 27.26
N THR A 139 -17.95 3.94 26.02
CA THR A 139 -18.45 2.65 25.56
C THR A 139 -17.29 1.68 25.51
N ALA A 140 -17.22 0.80 26.51
CA ALA A 140 -16.47 -0.42 26.41
C ALA A 140 -16.90 -1.11 25.10
N VAL A 141 -15.91 -1.53 24.32
CA VAL A 141 -16.16 -2.30 23.10
C VAL A 141 -16.94 -3.55 23.52
N TYR A 142 -18.19 -3.67 23.06
CA TYR A 142 -18.97 -4.89 23.24
C TYR A 142 -18.27 -6.01 22.46
N ASP A 143 -17.57 -6.92 23.16
CA ASP A 143 -17.05 -8.16 22.58
C ASP A 143 -18.22 -9.15 22.41
N ASP A 144 -19.15 -8.82 21.51
CA ASP A 144 -20.33 -9.63 21.14
C ASP A 144 -19.93 -10.83 20.25
N ARG A 145 -18.79 -11.46 20.56
CA ARG A 145 -18.34 -12.70 19.93
C ARG A 145 -19.04 -13.87 20.61
N GLY A 146 -20.16 -14.29 20.02
CA GLY A 146 -20.87 -15.50 20.43
C GLY A 146 -19.96 -16.73 20.43
N ASN A 147 -20.22 -17.68 21.33
CA ASN A 147 -19.36 -18.84 21.63
C ASN A 147 -18.88 -19.64 20.39
N GLU A 148 -19.69 -19.71 19.33
CA GLU A 148 -19.34 -20.39 18.08
C GLU A 148 -18.14 -19.74 17.36
N THR A 149 -18.03 -18.40 17.40
CA THR A 149 -16.91 -17.67 16.81
C THR A 149 -15.61 -17.92 17.58
N LEU A 150 -15.67 -17.91 18.91
CA LEU A 150 -14.53 -18.19 19.78
C LEU A 150 -14.01 -19.62 19.58
N GLU A 151 -14.89 -20.61 19.44
CA GLU A 151 -14.46 -21.99 19.18
C GLU A 151 -13.83 -22.15 17.80
N GLY A 152 -14.37 -21.47 16.78
CA GLY A 152 -13.76 -21.41 15.44
C GLY A 152 -12.36 -20.78 15.43
N ASP A 153 -12.15 -19.72 16.22
CA ASP A 153 -10.83 -19.09 16.40
C ASP A 153 -9.85 -20.02 17.12
N LEU A 154 -10.28 -20.70 18.20
CA LEU A 154 -9.44 -21.66 18.92
C LEU A 154 -9.03 -22.84 18.03
N LEU A 155 -9.97 -23.43 17.27
CA LEU A 155 -9.67 -24.50 16.31
C LEU A 155 -8.69 -24.03 15.22
N SER A 156 -8.83 -22.78 14.77
CA SER A 156 -7.90 -22.19 13.79
C SER A 156 -6.49 -22.04 14.35
N ILE A 157 -6.35 -21.65 15.62
CA ILE A 157 -5.04 -21.54 16.29
C ILE A 157 -4.43 -22.93 16.49
N ILE A 158 -5.22 -23.95 16.84
CA ILE A 158 -4.73 -25.34 16.94
C ILE A 158 -4.17 -25.81 15.58
N GLN A 159 -4.89 -25.59 14.48
CA GLN A 159 -4.42 -25.91 13.12
C GLN A 159 -3.13 -25.16 12.73
N ILE A 160 -3.00 -23.90 13.14
CA ILE A 160 -1.77 -23.11 12.95
C ILE A 160 -0.59 -23.72 13.72
N LEU A 161 -0.83 -24.26 14.93
CA LEU A 161 0.19 -24.90 15.76
C LEU A 161 0.60 -26.29 15.25
N GLU A 162 -0.26 -27.00 14.54
CA GLU A 162 0.08 -28.29 13.93
C GLU A 162 1.25 -28.18 12.94
N LEU A 163 1.33 -27.07 12.19
CA LEU A 163 2.42 -26.80 11.24
C LEU A 163 3.81 -26.66 11.92
N LEU A 164 3.87 -26.55 13.25
CA LEU A 164 5.13 -26.57 13.99
C LEU A 164 5.84 -27.94 13.94
N GLU A 165 5.20 -29.00 13.44
CA GLU A 165 5.87 -30.25 13.07
C GLU A 165 6.99 -30.09 12.03
N HIS A 166 6.99 -28.98 11.29
CA HIS A 166 8.08 -28.60 10.39
C HIS A 166 9.03 -27.55 10.97
N SER A 167 9.04 -27.34 12.30
CA SER A 167 9.85 -26.35 13.03
C SER A 167 11.32 -26.32 12.61
N GLY A 168 11.98 -27.48 12.46
CA GLY A 168 13.37 -27.55 11.98
C GLY A 168 13.58 -27.01 10.56
N ILE A 169 12.64 -27.28 9.64
CA ILE A 169 12.65 -26.73 8.27
C ILE A 169 12.40 -25.22 8.31
N ILE A 170 11.43 -24.78 9.12
CA ILE A 170 11.07 -23.37 9.33
C ILE A 170 12.27 -22.59 9.86
N ARG A 171 12.99 -23.10 10.88
CA ARG A 171 14.23 -22.48 11.37
C ARG A 171 15.30 -22.39 10.28
N LYS A 172 15.59 -23.48 9.55
CA LYS A 172 16.60 -23.49 8.47
C LYS A 172 16.29 -22.39 7.44
N LEU A 173 15.03 -22.28 7.03
CA LEU A 173 14.55 -21.28 6.08
C LEU A 173 14.65 -19.83 6.60
N VAL A 174 14.27 -19.55 7.86
CA VAL A 174 14.34 -18.19 8.43
C VAL A 174 15.79 -17.76 8.70
N LEU A 175 16.65 -18.66 9.16
CA LEU A 175 18.08 -18.37 9.29
C LEU A 175 18.71 -18.01 7.93
N GLU A 176 18.37 -18.76 6.89
CA GLU A 176 18.88 -18.54 5.54
C GLU A 176 18.33 -17.23 4.91
N TYR A 177 17.07 -16.87 5.18
CA TYR A 177 16.49 -15.57 4.81
C TYR A 177 17.33 -14.40 5.35
N TYR A 178 17.80 -14.52 6.60
CA TYR A 178 18.64 -13.51 7.24
C TYR A 178 20.11 -13.58 6.85
N ARG A 179 20.66 -14.79 6.62
CA ARG A 179 22.05 -14.98 6.13
C ARG A 179 22.30 -14.18 4.84
N LEU A 180 21.29 -14.08 3.99
CA LEU A 180 21.38 -13.35 2.72
C LEU A 180 21.17 -11.84 2.85
N GLY A 181 20.68 -11.34 3.99
CA GLY A 181 20.80 -9.95 4.49
C GLY A 181 20.17 -8.80 3.69
N GLN A 182 19.99 -8.94 2.37
CA GLN A 182 19.68 -7.85 1.45
C GLN A 182 18.17 -7.64 1.20
N ILE A 183 17.31 -8.48 1.80
CA ILE A 183 15.87 -8.53 1.51
C ILE A 183 14.95 -8.35 2.74
N ALA A 184 15.50 -8.44 3.95
CA ALA A 184 14.72 -8.41 5.19
C ALA A 184 14.33 -6.98 5.60
N VAL A 185 13.03 -6.73 5.77
CA VAL A 185 12.52 -5.44 6.30
C VAL A 185 12.50 -5.42 7.83
N VAL A 186 12.17 -6.56 8.44
CA VAL A 186 12.17 -6.75 9.90
C VAL A 186 13.58 -7.17 10.37
N PRO A 187 14.16 -6.53 11.39
CA PRO A 187 15.46 -6.91 11.93
C PRO A 187 15.53 -8.34 12.49
N SER A 188 16.63 -9.04 12.21
CA SER A 188 16.91 -10.40 12.70
C SER A 188 16.81 -10.54 14.22
N GLN A 189 17.23 -9.52 14.95
CA GLN A 189 17.18 -9.42 16.41
C GLN A 189 15.74 -9.46 16.96
N LEU A 190 14.72 -9.12 16.17
CA LEU A 190 13.32 -9.16 16.59
C LEU A 190 12.64 -10.49 16.24
N VAL A 191 13.20 -11.27 15.32
CA VAL A 191 12.56 -12.46 14.75
C VAL A 191 13.26 -13.76 15.18
N LEU A 192 14.60 -13.80 15.13
CA LEU A 192 15.37 -15.01 15.44
C LEU A 192 15.18 -15.54 16.88
N PRO A 193 15.05 -14.70 17.95
CA PRO A 193 14.81 -15.22 19.29
C PRO A 193 13.53 -16.04 19.42
N VAL A 194 12.48 -15.69 18.66
CA VAL A 194 11.17 -16.35 18.72
C VAL A 194 11.21 -17.75 18.10
N LEU A 195 12.18 -18.06 17.24
CA LEU A 195 12.33 -19.41 16.68
C LEU A 195 12.54 -20.46 17.78
N SER A 196 13.27 -20.12 18.84
CA SER A 196 13.48 -21.01 19.99
C SER A 196 12.20 -21.23 20.80
N ASP A 197 11.35 -20.20 20.92
CA ASP A 197 10.06 -20.32 21.60
C ASP A 197 9.12 -21.26 20.83
N LEU A 198 9.12 -21.20 19.49
CA LEU A 198 8.30 -22.06 18.63
C LEU A 198 8.75 -23.53 18.65
N GLU A 199 10.04 -23.78 18.71
CA GLU A 199 10.58 -25.13 18.90
C GLU A 199 10.25 -25.67 20.29
N GLN A 200 10.46 -24.90 21.35
CA GLN A 200 10.10 -25.33 22.71
C GLN A 200 8.60 -25.62 22.82
N LEU A 201 7.76 -24.81 22.16
CA LEU A 201 6.32 -25.07 22.05
C LEU A 201 6.03 -26.37 21.29
N HIS A 202 6.74 -26.66 20.21
CA HIS A 202 6.62 -27.91 19.47
C HIS A 202 7.02 -29.14 20.30
N GLU A 203 8.18 -29.11 20.95
CA GLU A 203 8.67 -30.19 21.83
C GLU A 203 7.71 -30.44 22.99
N ASN A 204 7.14 -29.38 23.58
CA ASN A 204 6.10 -29.51 24.61
C ASN A 204 4.84 -30.23 24.06
N ILE A 205 4.44 -29.94 22.82
CA ILE A 205 3.31 -30.61 22.15
C ILE A 205 3.63 -32.08 21.86
N LEU A 206 4.84 -32.39 21.38
CA LEU A 206 5.29 -33.77 21.15
C LEU A 206 5.32 -34.59 22.43
N HIS A 207 5.89 -34.05 23.51
CA HIS A 207 5.92 -34.71 24.81
C HIS A 207 4.51 -35.01 25.32
N GLN A 208 3.58 -34.05 25.23
CA GLN A 208 2.18 -34.25 25.63
C GLN A 208 1.49 -35.34 24.80
N ARG A 209 1.70 -35.36 23.48
CA ARG A 209 1.22 -36.44 22.58
C ARG A 209 1.79 -37.82 22.93
N ALA A 210 3.00 -37.89 23.48
CA ALA A 210 3.66 -39.14 23.85
C ALA A 210 3.28 -39.66 25.25
N THR A 211 3.00 -38.77 26.21
CA THR A 211 2.80 -39.15 27.63
C THR A 211 1.35 -39.17 28.10
N SER A 212 0.41 -38.62 27.34
CA SER A 212 -0.97 -38.40 27.77
C SER A 212 -1.98 -39.03 26.82
N ASP A 213 -3.18 -39.31 27.30
CA ASP A 213 -4.26 -39.76 26.42
C ASP A 213 -4.68 -38.64 25.44
N ASP A 214 -5.34 -39.06 24.36
CA ASP A 214 -5.77 -38.21 23.26
C ASP A 214 -6.78 -37.10 23.69
N ALA A 215 -7.57 -37.33 24.75
CA ALA A 215 -8.46 -36.30 25.30
C ALA A 215 -7.69 -35.26 26.13
N ALA A 216 -6.73 -35.70 26.95
CA ALA A 216 -5.83 -34.83 27.69
C ALA A 216 -4.96 -33.99 26.74
N CYS A 217 -4.39 -34.60 25.69
CA CYS A 217 -3.62 -33.88 24.67
C CYS A 217 -4.44 -32.79 23.97
N ARG A 218 -5.70 -33.08 23.57
CA ARG A 218 -6.62 -32.05 23.03
C ARG A 218 -6.88 -30.93 24.03
N SER A 219 -7.07 -31.25 25.31
CA SER A 219 -7.27 -30.26 26.38
C SER A 219 -6.05 -29.33 26.51
N THR A 220 -4.83 -29.88 26.52
CA THR A 220 -3.59 -29.10 26.58
C THR A 220 -3.42 -28.20 25.35
N LEU A 221 -3.65 -28.71 24.13
CA LEU A 221 -3.61 -27.92 22.90
C LEU A 221 -4.63 -26.77 22.90
N ARG A 222 -5.84 -27.00 23.42
CA ARG A 222 -6.86 -25.96 23.59
C ARG A 222 -6.43 -24.90 24.61
N GLY A 223 -5.78 -25.29 25.71
CA GLY A 223 -5.21 -24.35 26.68
C GLY A 223 -4.07 -23.49 26.11
N LEU A 224 -3.22 -24.06 25.26
CA LEU A 224 -2.18 -23.32 24.52
C LEU A 224 -2.82 -22.32 23.54
N ALA A 225 -3.83 -22.76 22.78
CA ALA A 225 -4.57 -21.89 21.86
C ALA A 225 -5.29 -20.74 22.59
N GLN A 226 -5.88 -21.00 23.76
CA GLN A 226 -6.47 -19.97 24.62
C GLN A 226 -5.44 -18.95 25.12
N THR A 227 -4.25 -19.41 25.51
CA THR A 227 -3.13 -18.53 25.93
C THR A 227 -2.72 -17.60 24.79
N ILE A 228 -2.51 -18.13 23.58
CA ILE A 228 -2.12 -17.34 22.39
C ILE A 228 -3.24 -16.37 21.97
N LEU A 229 -4.51 -16.80 22.04
CA LEU A 229 -5.67 -15.96 21.75
C LEU A 229 -5.75 -14.79 22.75
N HIS A 230 -5.53 -15.05 24.04
CA HIS A 230 -5.53 -14.01 25.06
C HIS A 230 -4.35 -13.04 24.91
N ALA A 231 -3.15 -13.55 24.58
CA ALA A 231 -1.98 -12.72 24.28
C ALA A 231 -2.21 -11.83 23.04
N THR A 232 -2.85 -12.36 22.00
CA THR A 232 -3.22 -11.59 20.79
C THR A 232 -4.25 -10.50 21.10
N LYS A 233 -5.27 -10.79 21.93
CA LYS A 233 -6.25 -9.78 22.40
C LYS A 233 -5.61 -8.70 23.29
N SER A 234 -4.44 -8.95 23.89
CA SER A 234 -3.86 -8.08 24.92
C SER A 234 -3.14 -6.85 24.35
N LYS A 235 -3.50 -5.67 24.85
CA LYS A 235 -2.87 -4.40 24.48
C LYS A 235 -1.48 -4.24 25.11
N SER A 236 -0.47 -3.96 24.29
CA SER A 236 0.89 -3.61 24.73
C SER A 236 1.10 -2.10 24.70
N THR A 237 1.48 -1.50 25.83
CA THR A 237 1.78 -0.06 25.88
C THR A 237 3.25 0.18 25.53
N ILE A 238 3.51 0.74 24.35
CA ILE A 238 4.87 1.07 23.90
C ILE A 238 5.12 2.57 24.11
N THR A 239 6.24 2.91 24.73
CA THR A 239 6.68 4.29 24.97
C THR A 239 8.08 4.51 24.39
N SER A 240 8.51 5.77 24.26
CA SER A 240 9.86 6.10 23.80
C SER A 240 10.99 5.53 24.67
N ALA A 241 10.69 5.12 25.91
CA ALA A 241 11.62 4.50 26.85
C ALA A 241 11.59 2.95 26.83
N THR A 242 10.63 2.32 26.13
CA THR A 242 10.49 0.85 26.11
C THR A 242 11.73 0.20 25.48
N PRO A 243 12.52 -0.60 26.24
CA PRO A 243 13.73 -1.22 25.74
C PRO A 243 13.42 -2.41 24.82
N LEU A 244 14.38 -2.76 23.96
CA LEU A 244 14.27 -3.87 23.01
C LEU A 244 13.87 -5.21 23.66
N ALA A 245 14.39 -5.49 24.87
CA ALA A 245 14.07 -6.72 25.60
C ALA A 245 12.60 -6.78 26.06
N GLU A 246 12.05 -5.67 26.54
CA GLU A 246 10.64 -5.56 26.94
C GLU A 246 9.72 -5.69 25.72
N PHE A 247 10.05 -4.99 24.61
CA PHE A 247 9.31 -5.10 23.36
C PHE A 247 9.26 -6.55 22.83
N ARG A 248 10.38 -7.27 22.84
CA ARG A 248 10.41 -8.70 22.47
C ARG A 248 9.48 -9.52 23.37
N GLY A 249 9.53 -9.27 24.68
CA GLY A 249 8.70 -9.95 25.68
C GLY A 249 7.19 -9.76 25.52
N PHE A 250 6.72 -8.80 24.71
CA PHE A 250 5.30 -8.64 24.36
C PHE A 250 4.80 -9.63 23.29
N TYR A 251 5.72 -10.29 22.56
CA TYR A 251 5.42 -11.09 21.36
C TYR A 251 6.06 -12.48 21.37
N SER A 252 6.76 -12.84 22.46
CA SER A 252 7.58 -14.05 22.60
C SER A 252 7.29 -14.79 23.90
N GLY A 253 7.79 -16.03 24.02
CA GLY A 253 7.59 -16.91 25.19
C GLY A 253 6.11 -17.05 25.58
N PRO A 254 5.73 -16.75 26.84
CA PRO A 254 4.33 -16.86 27.30
C PRO A 254 3.39 -15.85 26.64
N ASN A 255 3.92 -14.79 26.03
CA ASN A 255 3.15 -13.76 25.31
C ASN A 255 3.21 -13.95 23.78
N LEU A 256 3.50 -15.16 23.30
CA LEU A 256 3.50 -15.49 21.87
C LEU A 256 2.10 -15.23 21.28
N ARG A 257 2.06 -14.56 20.13
CA ARG A 257 0.83 -14.13 19.45
C ARG A 257 0.71 -14.71 18.04
N VAL A 258 -0.50 -14.77 17.51
CA VAL A 258 -0.76 -15.31 16.16
C VAL A 258 -0.03 -14.51 15.08
N GLU A 259 0.11 -13.19 15.22
CA GLU A 259 0.85 -12.36 14.27
C GLU A 259 2.35 -12.68 14.24
N THR A 260 2.95 -13.05 15.38
CA THR A 260 4.36 -13.46 15.43
C THR A 260 4.56 -14.80 14.72
N ILE A 261 3.68 -15.78 14.99
CA ILE A 261 3.70 -17.10 14.33
C ILE A 261 3.53 -16.95 12.81
N GLY A 262 2.55 -16.15 12.40
CA GLY A 262 2.28 -15.84 10.99
C GLY A 262 3.47 -15.18 10.29
N LEU A 263 4.20 -14.28 10.98
CA LEU A 263 5.40 -13.64 10.44
C LEU A 263 6.49 -14.66 10.16
N ILE A 264 6.77 -15.56 11.11
CA ILE A 264 7.75 -16.64 10.96
C ILE A 264 7.41 -17.55 9.77
N PHE A 265 6.16 -18.03 9.69
CA PHE A 265 5.71 -18.88 8.57
C PHE A 265 5.81 -18.16 7.23
N THR A 266 5.46 -16.87 7.18
CA THR A 266 5.58 -16.06 5.97
C THR A 266 7.04 -15.96 5.51
N MET A 267 7.96 -15.67 6.43
CA MET A 267 9.38 -15.50 6.12
C MET A 267 10.03 -16.82 5.68
N ALA A 268 9.69 -17.94 6.34
CA ALA A 268 10.14 -19.27 5.93
C ALA A 268 9.65 -19.62 4.51
N ALA A 269 8.36 -19.41 4.22
CA ALA A 269 7.80 -19.62 2.89
C ALA A 269 8.44 -18.73 1.81
N ARG A 270 8.72 -17.45 2.14
CA ARG A 270 9.45 -16.54 1.24
C ARG A 270 10.87 -17.03 0.96
N ALA A 271 11.58 -17.53 1.96
CA ALA A 271 12.93 -18.07 1.79
C ALA A 271 12.95 -19.29 0.86
N SER A 272 11.98 -20.19 1.02
CA SER A 272 11.85 -21.36 0.14
C SER A 272 11.49 -20.94 -1.30
N ARG A 273 10.54 -20.01 -1.49
CA ARG A 273 10.17 -19.49 -2.83
C ARG A 273 11.29 -18.73 -3.54
N LEU A 274 12.26 -18.20 -2.81
CA LEU A 274 13.46 -17.56 -3.37
C LEU A 274 14.57 -18.57 -3.70
N GLY A 275 14.39 -19.87 -3.40
CA GLY A 275 15.38 -20.91 -3.68
C GLY A 275 16.62 -20.85 -2.78
N LEU A 276 16.49 -20.26 -1.58
CA LEU A 276 17.66 -19.97 -0.74
C LEU A 276 18.27 -21.21 -0.08
N THR A 277 17.50 -22.30 0.02
CA THR A 277 17.98 -23.61 0.48
C THR A 277 18.14 -24.57 -0.71
N ALA A 278 19.38 -24.95 -1.01
CA ALA A 278 19.73 -25.85 -2.13
C ALA A 278 19.30 -27.32 -1.92
N ASP A 279 18.82 -27.68 -0.74
CA ASP A 279 18.85 -29.05 -0.21
C ASP A 279 17.60 -29.35 0.62
N THR A 280 16.45 -29.18 -0.04
CA THR A 280 15.12 -29.62 0.39
C THR A 280 14.39 -30.06 -0.86
N GLY A 281 13.63 -31.15 -0.79
CA GLY A 281 12.86 -31.68 -1.93
C GLY A 281 11.72 -30.77 -2.38
N ASP A 282 10.65 -31.34 -2.94
CA ASP A 282 9.49 -30.55 -3.34
C ASP A 282 8.69 -30.03 -2.13
N ASN A 283 9.19 -28.94 -1.53
CA ASN A 283 8.58 -28.25 -0.40
C ASN A 283 7.27 -27.53 -0.78
N HIS A 284 6.71 -27.72 -1.99
CA HIS A 284 5.53 -27.00 -2.45
C HIS A 284 4.36 -27.10 -1.47
N GLU A 285 4.10 -28.30 -0.94
CA GLU A 285 3.04 -28.54 0.05
C GLU A 285 3.29 -27.76 1.36
N ILE A 286 4.50 -27.84 1.91
CA ILE A 286 4.89 -27.13 3.14
C ILE A 286 4.83 -25.61 2.96
N VAL A 287 5.26 -25.10 1.80
CA VAL A 287 5.18 -23.68 1.43
C VAL A 287 3.74 -23.21 1.30
N GLN A 288 2.89 -24.03 0.70
CA GLN A 288 1.46 -23.75 0.56
C GLN A 288 0.76 -23.77 1.93
N ALA A 289 1.11 -24.70 2.81
CA ALA A 289 0.62 -24.76 4.19
C ALA A 289 1.07 -23.53 5.01
N MET A 290 2.35 -23.14 4.93
CA MET A 290 2.86 -21.91 5.54
C MET A 290 2.17 -20.65 5.00
N PHE A 291 1.85 -20.60 3.71
CA PHE A 291 1.11 -19.48 3.10
C PHE A 291 -0.34 -19.40 3.61
N GLN A 292 -1.03 -20.55 3.72
CA GLN A 292 -2.39 -20.61 4.25
C GLN A 292 -2.44 -20.27 5.75
N CYS A 293 -1.55 -20.87 6.55
CA CYS A 293 -1.47 -20.61 7.99
C CYS A 293 -1.10 -19.16 8.30
N SER A 294 -0.12 -18.58 7.59
CA SER A 294 0.22 -17.16 7.78
C SER A 294 -0.90 -16.20 7.35
N ALA A 295 -1.65 -16.53 6.31
CA ALA A 295 -2.85 -15.77 5.92
C ALA A 295 -3.94 -15.86 6.99
N ARG A 296 -4.14 -17.04 7.62
CA ARG A 296 -5.08 -17.24 8.74
C ARG A 296 -4.62 -16.50 10.00
N CYS A 297 -3.32 -16.53 10.32
CA CYS A 297 -2.72 -15.75 11.40
C CYS A 297 -3.00 -14.25 11.25
N LEU A 298 -2.76 -13.67 10.07
CA LEU A 298 -3.01 -12.24 9.82
C LEU A 298 -4.50 -11.87 9.94
N HIS A 299 -5.39 -12.75 9.48
CA HIS A 299 -6.83 -12.57 9.66
C HIS A 299 -7.20 -12.60 11.15
N LEU A 300 -6.80 -13.64 11.88
CA LEU A 300 -7.06 -13.76 13.32
C LEU A 300 -6.49 -12.58 14.10
N ALA A 301 -5.29 -12.10 13.78
CA ALA A 301 -4.68 -10.96 14.46
C ALA A 301 -5.56 -9.70 14.32
N ARG A 302 -6.02 -9.39 13.10
CA ARG A 302 -6.89 -8.22 12.82
C ARG A 302 -8.26 -8.30 13.50
N GLU A 303 -8.84 -9.51 13.63
CA GLU A 303 -10.14 -9.72 14.28
C GLU A 303 -10.01 -9.74 15.82
N LEU A 304 -8.92 -10.30 16.37
CA LEU A 304 -8.73 -10.48 17.81
C LEU A 304 -8.16 -9.24 18.50
N ALA A 305 -7.19 -8.55 17.88
CA ALA A 305 -6.51 -7.43 18.50
C ALA A 305 -7.42 -6.18 18.59
N THR A 306 -7.34 -5.46 19.71
CA THR A 306 -8.10 -4.22 19.91
C THR A 306 -7.54 -3.01 19.15
N GLU A 307 -6.26 -3.05 18.80
CA GLU A 307 -5.52 -1.99 18.14
C GLU A 307 -4.49 -2.61 17.17
N MET A 308 -4.13 -1.88 16.11
CA MET A 308 -3.05 -2.33 15.22
C MET A 308 -1.70 -2.35 15.94
N SER A 309 -0.84 -3.28 15.55
CA SER A 309 0.48 -3.50 16.14
C SER A 309 1.57 -3.52 15.07
N ASP A 310 2.80 -3.18 15.46
CA ASP A 310 3.95 -3.20 14.55
C ASP A 310 4.16 -4.58 13.90
N VAL A 311 4.01 -5.67 14.68
CA VAL A 311 4.16 -7.05 14.18
C VAL A 311 3.06 -7.42 13.18
N MET A 312 1.83 -6.94 13.35
CA MET A 312 0.77 -7.12 12.35
C MET A 312 1.09 -6.41 11.04
N VAL A 313 1.64 -5.19 11.07
CA VAL A 313 2.06 -4.47 9.85
C VAL A 313 3.23 -5.19 9.17
N TRP A 314 4.19 -5.70 9.94
CA TRP A 314 5.29 -6.51 9.40
C TRP A 314 4.79 -7.79 8.72
N LEU A 315 3.89 -8.54 9.37
CA LEU A 315 3.23 -9.71 8.79
C LEU A 315 2.44 -9.33 7.53
N SER A 316 1.67 -8.24 7.56
CA SER A 316 0.88 -7.77 6.39
C SER A 316 1.77 -7.48 5.18
N TYR A 317 2.88 -6.76 5.39
CA TYR A 317 3.86 -6.48 4.34
C TYR A 317 4.54 -7.76 3.83
N GLU A 318 5.06 -8.61 4.72
CA GLU A 318 5.72 -9.85 4.34
C GLU A 318 4.75 -10.81 3.63
N ASN A 319 3.48 -10.85 4.03
CA ASN A 319 2.46 -11.73 3.44
C ASN A 319 1.99 -11.23 2.07
N LEU A 320 1.92 -9.90 1.87
CA LEU A 320 1.79 -9.31 0.54
C LEU A 320 2.95 -9.77 -0.37
N ARG A 321 4.21 -9.65 0.10
CA ARG A 321 5.40 -10.08 -0.65
C ARG A 321 5.32 -11.57 -1.00
N LEU A 322 4.99 -12.44 -0.05
CA LEU A 322 4.81 -13.87 -0.30
C LEU A 322 3.70 -14.15 -1.33
N THR A 323 2.58 -13.43 -1.24
CA THR A 323 1.45 -13.57 -2.18
C THR A 323 1.90 -13.24 -3.61
N THR A 324 2.76 -12.24 -3.82
CA THR A 324 3.31 -11.95 -5.17
C THR A 324 4.13 -13.10 -5.74
N SER A 325 4.88 -13.81 -4.89
CA SER A 325 5.74 -14.94 -5.28
C SER A 325 4.99 -16.27 -5.50
N ILE A 326 3.75 -16.38 -5.01
CA ILE A 326 2.90 -17.58 -5.18
C ILE A 326 1.85 -17.36 -6.27
N GLN A 327 1.19 -16.20 -6.29
CA GLN A 327 0.03 -15.94 -7.14
C GLN A 327 0.32 -14.97 -8.31
N GLY A 328 1.57 -14.49 -8.41
CA GLY A 328 2.01 -13.53 -9.42
C GLY A 328 1.50 -12.11 -9.15
N TYR A 329 2.20 -11.12 -9.71
CA TYR A 329 1.88 -9.70 -9.50
C TYR A 329 0.46 -9.30 -9.95
N ALA A 330 -0.05 -9.94 -11.01
CA ALA A 330 -1.38 -9.66 -11.57
C ALA A 330 -2.54 -10.26 -10.76
N GLY A 331 -2.26 -11.12 -9.78
CA GLY A 331 -3.28 -11.81 -8.99
C GLY A 331 -4.18 -10.81 -8.22
N PRO A 332 -5.52 -10.95 -8.25
CA PRO A 332 -6.41 -9.99 -7.61
C PRO A 332 -6.22 -9.93 -6.08
N ASN A 333 -5.77 -11.03 -5.47
CA ASN A 333 -5.45 -11.10 -4.04
C ASN A 333 -4.26 -10.18 -3.66
N VAL A 334 -3.25 -10.02 -4.53
CA VAL A 334 -2.13 -9.08 -4.30
C VAL A 334 -2.67 -7.66 -4.13
N TRP A 335 -3.58 -7.24 -5.01
CA TRP A 335 -4.16 -5.89 -4.96
C TRP A 335 -5.13 -5.67 -3.80
N ARG A 336 -5.77 -6.74 -3.30
CA ARG A 336 -6.56 -6.69 -2.06
C ARG A 336 -5.64 -6.56 -0.84
N ARG A 337 -4.60 -7.42 -0.72
CA ARG A 337 -3.62 -7.35 0.38
C ARG A 337 -2.85 -6.03 0.42
N LEU A 338 -2.54 -5.41 -0.72
CA LEU A 338 -1.98 -4.05 -0.75
C LEU A 338 -2.98 -3.01 -0.21
N GLY A 339 -4.28 -3.22 -0.47
CA GLY A 339 -5.37 -2.49 0.17
C GLY A 339 -5.32 -2.62 1.68
N ASP A 340 -5.37 -3.84 2.19
CA ASP A 340 -5.32 -4.09 3.63
C ASP A 340 -4.05 -3.49 4.26
N LEU A 341 -2.88 -3.69 3.65
CA LEU A 341 -1.61 -3.13 4.13
C LEU A 341 -1.64 -1.59 4.19
N SER A 342 -2.25 -0.93 3.20
CA SER A 342 -2.42 0.53 3.26
C SER A 342 -3.31 0.93 4.45
N THR A 343 -4.41 0.21 4.70
CA THR A 343 -5.27 0.42 5.87
C THR A 343 -4.51 0.18 7.18
N ASP A 344 -3.74 -0.90 7.29
CA ASP A 344 -2.92 -1.24 8.47
C ASP A 344 -1.91 -0.11 8.79
N ILE A 345 -1.25 0.43 7.75
CA ILE A 345 -0.28 1.54 7.84
C ILE A 345 -0.93 2.85 8.30
N PHE A 346 -2.14 3.13 7.81
CA PHE A 346 -2.89 4.32 8.24
C PHE A 346 -3.42 4.16 9.67
N ALA A 347 -3.89 2.96 10.05
CA ALA A 347 -4.41 2.65 11.38
C ALA A 347 -3.32 2.63 12.48
N LEU A 348 -2.09 2.19 12.19
CA LEU A 348 -0.93 2.33 13.10
C LEU A 348 -0.27 3.72 13.01
N GLU A 349 -0.77 4.59 12.13
CA GLU A 349 -0.27 5.95 11.87
C GLU A 349 1.22 6.05 11.47
N ILE A 350 1.87 4.97 11.01
CA ILE A 350 3.31 4.96 10.66
C ILE A 350 3.66 5.67 9.35
N HIS A 351 2.70 6.39 8.77
CA HIS A 351 2.89 7.37 7.73
C HIS A 351 3.23 8.77 8.30
N ARG A 352 3.06 8.96 9.62
CA ARG A 352 3.23 10.22 10.35
C ARG A 352 4.52 10.23 11.17
N GLU A 353 5.48 11.06 10.80
CA GLU A 353 6.77 11.19 11.50
C GLU A 353 6.58 11.56 12.99
N ALA A 354 5.60 12.42 13.30
CA ALA A 354 5.25 12.82 14.68
C ALA A 354 4.65 11.68 15.55
N VAL A 355 4.25 10.55 14.95
CA VAL A 355 3.87 9.32 15.68
C VAL A 355 5.06 8.37 15.77
N ILE A 356 5.85 8.26 14.69
CA ILE A 356 7.09 7.47 14.65
C ILE A 356 8.06 7.90 15.75
N THR A 357 8.28 9.20 15.95
CA THR A 357 9.22 9.73 16.95
C THR A 357 8.82 9.51 18.42
N LYS A 358 7.60 9.03 18.68
CA LYS A 358 7.15 8.62 20.03
C LYS A 358 7.51 7.18 20.38
N ALA A 359 7.90 6.37 19.38
CA ALA A 359 8.41 5.02 19.57
C ALA A 359 9.87 5.04 20.06
N PRO A 360 10.37 3.97 20.71
CA PRO A 360 11.79 3.85 21.02
C PRO A 360 12.61 3.78 19.72
N PHE A 361 13.86 4.23 19.75
CA PHE A 361 14.70 4.43 18.55
C PHE A 361 14.66 3.28 17.54
N PHE A 362 14.90 2.04 18.00
CA PHE A 362 14.90 0.85 17.15
C PHE A 362 13.56 0.67 16.41
N LEU A 363 12.44 0.89 17.10
CA LEU A 363 11.10 0.72 16.56
C LEU A 363 10.71 1.87 15.64
N ALA A 364 11.15 3.09 15.94
CA ALA A 364 11.00 4.24 15.05
C ALA A 364 11.67 3.98 13.68
N GLU A 365 12.88 3.45 13.67
CA GLU A 365 13.55 3.03 12.42
C GLU A 365 12.85 1.84 11.75
N CYS A 366 12.37 0.83 12.49
CA CYS A 366 11.55 -0.25 11.91
C CYS A 366 10.27 0.28 11.22
N ARG A 367 9.60 1.26 11.83
CA ARG A 367 8.40 1.92 11.26
C ARG A 367 8.74 2.64 9.96
N ARG A 368 9.82 3.42 9.93
CA ARG A 368 10.32 4.05 8.69
C ARG A 368 10.69 3.01 7.63
N ARG A 369 11.39 1.93 7.99
CA ARG A 369 11.75 0.81 7.07
C ARG A 369 10.52 0.17 6.44
N VAL A 370 9.52 -0.25 7.22
CA VAL A 370 8.33 -0.92 6.66
C VAL A 370 7.43 0.04 5.89
N PHE A 371 7.25 1.29 6.36
CA PHE A 371 6.50 2.29 5.60
C PHE A 371 7.14 2.56 4.23
N THR A 372 8.45 2.83 4.20
CA THR A 372 9.15 3.17 2.95
C THR A 372 9.22 1.98 1.98
N ALA A 373 9.38 0.76 2.48
CA ALA A 373 9.29 -0.46 1.68
C ALA A 373 7.88 -0.69 1.10
N ALA A 374 6.83 -0.51 1.90
CA ALA A 374 5.44 -0.62 1.46
C ALA A 374 5.07 0.49 0.44
N PHE A 375 5.54 1.72 0.67
CA PHE A 375 5.36 2.84 -0.25
C PHE A 375 5.99 2.56 -1.61
N HIS A 376 7.22 2.02 -1.66
CA HIS A 376 7.81 1.58 -2.93
C HIS A 376 6.96 0.51 -3.63
N TRP A 377 6.54 -0.53 -2.90
CA TRP A 377 5.74 -1.63 -3.47
C TRP A 377 4.37 -1.20 -3.98
N ASP A 378 3.73 -0.25 -3.31
CA ASP A 378 2.51 0.41 -3.78
C ASP A 378 2.72 1.07 -5.15
N LYS A 379 3.81 1.85 -5.32
CA LYS A 379 4.09 2.57 -6.58
C LYS A 379 4.51 1.61 -7.68
N PHE A 380 5.28 0.57 -7.35
CA PHE A 380 5.65 -0.48 -8.29
C PHE A 380 4.40 -1.18 -8.88
N LEU A 381 3.48 -1.64 -8.02
CA LEU A 381 2.26 -2.32 -8.46
C LEU A 381 1.27 -1.37 -9.16
N ALA A 382 1.12 -0.14 -8.66
CA ALA A 382 0.33 0.92 -9.31
C ALA A 382 0.84 1.20 -10.74
N THR A 383 2.15 1.38 -10.89
CA THR A 383 2.82 1.60 -12.19
C THR A 383 2.63 0.40 -13.13
N LEU A 384 2.88 -0.81 -12.65
CA LEU A 384 2.86 -2.04 -13.45
C LEU A 384 1.48 -2.35 -14.05
N PHE A 385 0.39 -2.02 -13.31
CA PHE A 385 -0.97 -2.32 -13.73
C PHE A 385 -1.82 -1.10 -14.11
N GLY A 386 -1.23 0.09 -14.17
CA GLY A 386 -1.95 1.33 -14.50
C GLY A 386 -3.08 1.64 -13.51
N ARG A 387 -2.83 1.45 -12.21
CA ARG A 387 -3.80 1.65 -11.13
C ARG A 387 -3.40 2.84 -10.25
N PRO A 388 -4.34 3.54 -9.60
CA PRO A 388 -3.99 4.55 -8.61
C PRO A 388 -3.19 3.95 -7.43
N PRO A 389 -2.14 4.63 -6.92
CA PRO A 389 -1.46 4.23 -5.69
C PRO A 389 -2.40 4.37 -4.48
N ARG A 390 -2.21 3.51 -3.48
CA ARG A 390 -3.03 3.44 -2.26
C ARG A 390 -2.41 4.17 -1.07
N ILE A 391 -1.11 4.46 -1.10
CA ILE A 391 -0.38 5.16 -0.02
C ILE A 391 0.15 6.51 -0.56
N PRO A 392 -0.70 7.46 -0.99
CA PRO A 392 -0.25 8.70 -1.61
C PRO A 392 0.71 9.51 -0.72
N SER A 393 1.75 10.10 -1.32
CA SER A 393 2.76 10.91 -0.62
C SER A 393 2.19 12.11 0.12
N TYR A 394 1.17 12.78 -0.43
CA TYR A 394 0.60 14.00 0.15
C TYR A 394 -0.17 13.78 1.48
N TYR A 395 -0.38 12.53 1.91
CA TYR A 395 -0.86 12.22 3.27
C TYR A 395 0.25 11.74 4.21
N ALA A 396 1.52 11.67 3.79
CA ALA A 396 2.61 11.10 4.59
C ALA A 396 3.83 12.03 4.69
N ASP A 397 4.33 12.24 5.91
CA ASP A 397 5.55 13.01 6.19
C ASP A 397 6.70 12.14 6.76
N CYS A 398 6.51 10.81 6.83
CA CYS A 398 7.52 9.83 7.21
C CYS A 398 8.85 10.05 6.49
N ARG A 399 9.93 10.18 7.27
CA ARG A 399 11.29 10.34 6.77
C ARG A 399 11.85 9.00 6.25
N PRO A 400 12.82 9.01 5.31
CA PRO A 400 13.46 7.77 4.90
C PRO A 400 14.37 7.22 6.02
N PRO A 401 14.38 5.88 6.25
CA PRO A 401 15.08 5.25 7.37
C PRO A 401 16.60 5.43 7.30
N LEU A 402 17.26 5.60 8.44
CA LEU A 402 18.72 5.65 8.51
C LEU A 402 19.32 4.32 8.05
N GLU A 403 20.42 4.37 7.29
CA GLU A 403 21.08 3.19 6.73
C GLU A 403 21.91 2.42 7.79
N LEU A 404 21.20 1.92 8.80
CA LEU A 404 21.73 1.13 9.90
C LEU A 404 21.79 -0.33 9.49
N THR A 405 22.81 -1.04 10.00
CA THR A 405 22.73 -2.50 10.12
C THR A 405 21.68 -2.89 11.15
N ASP A 406 21.30 -4.15 11.14
CA ASP A 406 20.38 -4.75 12.10
C ASP A 406 20.93 -4.67 13.55
N ASP A 407 22.22 -4.92 13.75
CA ASP A 407 22.88 -4.76 15.06
C ASP A 407 22.94 -3.31 15.53
N GLN A 408 23.17 -2.35 14.61
CA GLN A 408 23.19 -0.92 14.94
C GLN A 408 21.80 -0.40 15.31
N LEU A 409 20.75 -0.85 14.60
CA LEU A 409 19.37 -0.46 14.89
C LEU A 409 18.93 -0.95 16.28
N CYS A 410 19.40 -2.12 16.71
CA CYS A 410 19.05 -2.73 17.98
C CYS A 410 19.91 -2.29 19.19
N GLN A 411 20.81 -1.32 19.01
CA GLN A 411 21.51 -0.65 20.10
C GLN A 411 20.59 0.37 20.81
N THR A 412 20.98 0.84 21.99
CA THR A 412 20.20 1.81 22.80
C THR A 412 20.05 3.19 22.17
N GLY A 413 20.76 3.46 21.07
CA GLY A 413 20.68 4.68 20.28
C GLY A 413 21.98 4.90 19.50
N LEU A 414 22.01 5.95 18.70
CA LEU A 414 23.25 6.43 18.06
C LEU A 414 24.01 7.37 18.98
N GLY A 415 25.33 7.20 19.04
CA GLY A 415 26.24 8.17 19.64
C GLY A 415 26.24 9.51 18.87
N GLU A 416 26.73 10.57 19.49
CA GLU A 416 26.70 11.92 18.90
C GLU A 416 27.45 12.00 17.56
N GLU A 417 28.64 11.41 17.47
CA GLU A 417 29.43 11.34 16.24
C GLU A 417 28.70 10.59 15.11
N GLN A 418 28.04 9.47 15.45
CA GLN A 418 27.25 8.69 14.49
C GLN A 418 26.05 9.49 13.99
N ARG A 419 25.34 10.19 14.89
CA ARG A 419 24.22 11.06 14.54
C ARG A 419 24.68 12.19 13.62
N ALA A 420 25.75 12.90 13.96
CA ALA A 420 26.32 13.97 13.13
C ALA A 420 26.80 13.46 11.75
N SER A 421 27.31 12.23 11.67
CA SER A 421 27.65 11.57 10.41
C SER A 421 26.42 11.32 9.55
N TYR A 422 25.37 10.69 10.10
CA TYR A 422 24.13 10.46 9.37
C TYR A 422 23.40 11.75 8.99
N GLU A 423 23.48 12.81 9.79
CA GLU A 423 22.94 14.13 9.41
C GLU A 423 23.72 14.74 8.24
N ARG A 424 25.05 14.64 8.23
CA ARG A 424 25.90 15.14 7.13
C ARG A 424 25.70 14.40 5.81
N TYR A 425 25.50 13.09 5.86
CA TYR A 425 25.38 12.22 4.68
C TYR A 425 23.92 11.84 4.37
N GLU A 426 22.96 12.70 4.74
CA GLU A 426 21.53 12.51 4.46
C GLU A 426 21.01 11.10 4.78
N GLY A 427 21.35 10.57 5.95
CA GLY A 427 20.94 9.25 6.44
C GLY A 427 21.64 8.04 5.82
N TRP A 428 22.61 8.25 4.91
CA TRP A 428 23.48 7.19 4.39
C TRP A 428 24.66 6.91 5.32
N SER A 429 25.11 5.66 5.33
CA SER A 429 26.35 5.25 6.01
C SER A 429 27.56 5.53 5.12
N THR A 430 28.68 5.93 5.74
CA THR A 430 29.97 6.17 5.07
C THR A 430 30.73 4.88 4.73
N GLY A 431 30.19 3.72 5.08
CA GLY A 431 30.81 2.42 4.82
C GLY A 431 30.67 1.96 3.36
N SER A 432 31.53 1.01 2.98
CA SER A 432 31.43 0.29 1.70
C SER A 432 30.40 -0.85 1.71
N SER A 433 29.97 -1.28 2.90
CA SER A 433 28.96 -2.34 3.08
C SER A 433 27.55 -1.84 2.72
N SER A 434 26.71 -2.74 2.22
CA SER A 434 25.30 -2.52 1.97
C SER A 434 24.45 -3.53 2.74
N CYS A 435 23.35 -3.04 3.32
CA CYS A 435 22.37 -3.83 4.09
C CYS A 435 20.98 -3.74 3.43
N SER A 436 19.97 -4.43 3.98
CA SER A 436 18.59 -4.31 3.48
C SER A 436 18.11 -2.85 3.42
N THR A 437 18.47 -2.03 4.41
CA THR A 437 18.10 -0.61 4.48
C THR A 437 18.66 0.22 3.33
N THR A 438 19.85 -0.11 2.80
CA THR A 438 20.44 0.52 1.62
C THR A 438 19.44 0.56 0.46
N TRP A 439 18.89 -0.60 0.13
CA TRP A 439 18.00 -0.77 -1.00
C TRP A 439 16.60 -0.22 -0.72
N ILE A 440 16.11 -0.38 0.50
CA ILE A 440 14.81 0.19 0.91
C ILE A 440 14.85 1.71 0.78
N ARG A 441 15.93 2.36 1.26
CA ARG A 441 16.15 3.80 1.15
C ARG A 441 16.24 4.25 -0.31
N ALA A 442 17.08 3.61 -1.13
CA ALA A 442 17.25 3.95 -2.54
C ALA A 442 15.95 3.84 -3.34
N LEU A 443 15.24 2.72 -3.21
CA LEU A 443 13.97 2.48 -3.91
C LEU A 443 12.87 3.42 -3.46
N TYR A 444 12.83 3.81 -2.18
CA TYR A 444 11.86 4.79 -1.69
C TYR A 444 12.10 6.19 -2.24
N LEU A 445 13.36 6.65 -2.33
CA LEU A 445 13.70 7.93 -2.95
C LEU A 445 13.23 7.98 -4.42
N LEU A 446 13.49 6.91 -5.18
CA LEU A 446 13.00 6.77 -6.56
C LEU A 446 11.47 6.63 -6.65
N ALA A 447 10.83 5.98 -5.67
CA ALA A 447 9.38 5.80 -5.63
C ALA A 447 8.61 7.12 -5.46
N LYS A 448 9.20 8.16 -4.87
CA LYS A 448 8.57 9.49 -4.81
C LYS A 448 8.30 10.05 -6.20
N PHE A 449 9.28 9.97 -7.09
CA PHE A 449 9.13 10.38 -8.50
C PHE A 449 8.09 9.52 -9.24
N LYS A 450 7.96 8.22 -8.91
CA LYS A 450 6.86 7.39 -9.43
C LYS A 450 5.49 7.85 -8.96
N ASP A 451 5.33 8.22 -7.68
CA ASP A 451 4.07 8.73 -7.14
C ASP A 451 3.64 10.03 -7.85
N ASP A 452 4.57 10.99 -7.96
CA ASP A 452 4.36 12.24 -8.69
C ASP A 452 3.97 11.96 -10.16
N THR A 453 4.66 11.04 -10.83
CA THR A 453 4.35 10.64 -12.22
C THR A 453 2.93 10.04 -12.34
N LEU A 454 2.51 9.21 -11.38
CA LEU A 454 1.19 8.58 -11.35
C LEU A 454 0.04 9.60 -11.23
N LEU A 455 0.26 10.76 -10.60
CA LEU A 455 -0.74 11.85 -10.53
C LEU A 455 -1.12 12.43 -11.90
N HIS A 456 -0.29 12.22 -12.92
CA HIS A 456 -0.48 12.70 -14.29
C HIS A 456 -0.87 11.60 -15.28
N HIS A 457 -0.79 10.30 -14.91
CA HIS A 457 -0.95 9.19 -15.87
C HIS A 457 -2.28 9.19 -16.65
N HIS A 458 -3.35 9.63 -15.99
CA HIS A 458 -4.73 9.69 -16.50
C HIS A 458 -5.24 11.11 -16.77
N LYS A 459 -4.37 12.13 -16.74
CA LYS A 459 -4.71 13.52 -17.07
C LYS A 459 -4.12 13.88 -18.44
N PRO A 460 -4.73 14.82 -19.19
CA PRO A 460 -4.04 15.44 -20.31
C PRO A 460 -2.79 16.18 -19.80
N VAL A 461 -1.73 16.19 -20.59
CA VAL A 461 -0.55 17.03 -20.32
C VAL A 461 -0.81 18.36 -21.03
N ASP A 462 -1.13 19.37 -20.25
CA ASP A 462 -1.24 20.77 -20.68
C ASP A 462 0.12 21.49 -20.59
N ASP A 463 0.16 22.72 -21.12
CA ASP A 463 1.37 23.54 -21.15
C ASP A 463 1.86 23.93 -19.74
N GLU A 464 0.99 23.86 -18.72
CA GLU A 464 1.38 24.03 -17.32
C GLU A 464 1.98 22.76 -16.68
N THR A 465 1.60 21.58 -17.15
CA THR A 465 2.06 20.28 -16.63
C THR A 465 3.39 19.87 -17.28
N ARG A 466 3.59 20.19 -18.56
CA ARG A 466 4.83 19.90 -19.30
C ARG A 466 6.11 20.34 -18.55
N PRO A 467 6.30 21.61 -18.15
CA PRO A 467 7.51 22.02 -17.43
C PRO A 467 7.65 21.35 -16.06
N LYS A 468 6.54 21.03 -15.38
CA LYS A 468 6.56 20.29 -14.11
C LYS A 468 7.08 18.86 -14.28
N LEU A 469 6.73 18.19 -15.39
CA LEU A 469 7.23 16.86 -15.74
C LEU A 469 8.71 16.88 -16.18
N GLU A 470 9.14 17.91 -16.91
CA GLU A 470 10.56 18.10 -17.27
C GLU A 470 11.43 18.31 -16.03
N GLU A 471 10.98 19.16 -15.10
CA GLU A 471 11.63 19.37 -13.81
C GLU A 471 11.62 18.10 -12.93
N LEU A 472 10.53 17.33 -12.96
CA LEU A 472 10.46 16.02 -12.28
C LEU A 472 11.51 15.04 -12.83
N ALA A 473 11.72 15.00 -14.15
CA ALA A 473 12.76 14.18 -14.77
C ALA A 473 14.17 14.65 -14.38
N ASN A 474 14.42 15.96 -14.32
CA ASN A 474 15.72 16.50 -13.93
C ASN A 474 16.05 16.20 -12.47
N ARG A 475 15.10 16.42 -11.54
CA ARG A 475 15.26 16.06 -10.12
C ARG A 475 15.43 14.55 -9.92
N CYS A 476 14.80 13.72 -10.75
CA CYS A 476 14.98 12.26 -10.71
C CYS A 476 16.41 11.86 -11.10
N LYS A 477 17.00 12.45 -12.15
CA LYS A 477 18.42 12.26 -12.53
C LYS A 477 19.36 12.72 -11.41
N GLN A 478 19.18 13.95 -10.91
CA GLN A 478 20.00 14.49 -9.81
C GLN A 478 19.95 13.58 -8.58
N THR A 479 18.76 13.07 -8.21
CA THR A 479 18.63 12.13 -7.08
C THR A 479 19.38 10.83 -7.32
N TRP A 480 19.36 10.30 -8.56
CA TRP A 480 20.15 9.12 -8.95
C TRP A 480 21.66 9.38 -8.90
N ASP A 481 22.11 10.53 -9.41
CA ASP A 481 23.53 10.92 -9.42
C ASP A 481 24.07 11.17 -7.99
N HIS A 482 23.20 11.60 -7.06
CA HIS A 482 23.51 11.80 -5.64
C HIS A 482 23.41 10.51 -4.77
N LEU A 483 22.97 9.37 -5.31
CA LEU A 483 23.03 8.11 -4.56
C LEU A 483 24.49 7.72 -4.26
N PRO A 484 24.78 6.97 -3.19
CA PRO A 484 26.12 6.44 -2.95
C PRO A 484 26.58 5.55 -4.10
N SER A 485 27.83 5.69 -4.55
CA SER A 485 28.40 4.96 -5.71
C SER A 485 28.22 3.44 -5.67
N ARG A 486 28.20 2.86 -4.46
CA ARG A 486 27.92 1.42 -4.23
C ARG A 486 26.46 0.99 -4.45
N VAL A 487 25.57 1.90 -4.85
CA VAL A 487 24.16 1.65 -5.21
C VAL A 487 23.95 1.75 -6.72
N HIS A 488 24.90 2.32 -7.47
CA HIS A 488 24.86 2.37 -8.93
C HIS A 488 25.11 0.97 -9.52
N TYR A 489 24.26 0.56 -10.46
CA TYR A 489 24.42 -0.70 -11.18
C TYR A 489 25.49 -0.57 -12.26
N ASP A 490 26.45 -1.50 -12.25
CA ASP A 490 27.33 -1.81 -13.37
C ASP A 490 27.17 -3.29 -13.74
N SER A 491 27.09 -3.57 -15.03
CA SER A 491 27.21 -4.93 -15.60
C SER A 491 28.41 -5.73 -15.08
N ALA A 492 29.50 -5.07 -14.68
CA ALA A 492 30.68 -5.71 -14.08
C ALA A 492 30.40 -6.35 -12.71
N CYS A 493 29.34 -5.96 -11.98
CA CYS A 493 29.03 -6.51 -10.65
C CYS A 493 28.88 -8.04 -10.67
N TRP A 494 28.33 -8.61 -11.75
CA TRP A 494 28.17 -10.05 -11.95
C TRP A 494 29.48 -10.84 -12.09
N LYS A 495 30.62 -10.14 -12.25
CA LYS A 495 31.97 -10.72 -12.33
C LYS A 495 32.85 -10.34 -11.13
N SER A 496 32.28 -9.62 -10.16
CA SER A 496 32.95 -9.19 -8.93
C SER A 496 32.65 -10.15 -7.77
N ASP A 497 33.31 -9.94 -6.62
CA ASP A 497 33.07 -10.71 -5.39
C ASP A 497 31.72 -10.38 -4.71
N LEU A 498 30.85 -9.57 -5.34
CA LEU A 498 29.51 -9.29 -4.84
C LEU A 498 28.60 -10.52 -4.94
N ALA A 499 27.88 -10.81 -3.85
CA ALA A 499 26.88 -11.87 -3.83
C ALA A 499 25.80 -11.62 -4.92
N PRO A 500 25.32 -12.66 -5.65
CA PRO A 500 24.35 -12.49 -6.73
C PRO A 500 23.07 -11.75 -6.33
N ILE A 501 22.64 -11.89 -5.07
CA ILE A 501 21.49 -11.14 -4.53
C ILE A 501 21.76 -9.62 -4.50
N SER A 502 22.98 -9.18 -4.19
CA SER A 502 23.36 -7.76 -4.24
C SER A 502 23.36 -7.23 -5.67
N CYS A 503 23.85 -8.03 -6.63
CA CYS A 503 23.81 -7.68 -8.06
C CYS A 503 22.36 -7.53 -8.57
N LEU A 504 21.44 -8.41 -8.13
CA LEU A 504 20.00 -8.27 -8.37
C LEU A 504 19.42 -7.00 -7.74
N ARG A 505 19.80 -6.64 -6.51
CA ARG A 505 19.33 -5.40 -5.87
C ARG A 505 19.83 -4.15 -6.59
N LEU A 506 21.09 -4.11 -7.03
CA LEU A 506 21.63 -3.03 -7.87
C LEU A 506 20.81 -2.88 -9.16
N ALA A 507 20.56 -3.99 -9.86
CA ALA A 507 19.73 -4.00 -11.06
C ALA A 507 18.30 -3.51 -10.79
N GLU A 508 17.69 -3.90 -9.66
CA GLU A 508 16.34 -3.47 -9.27
C GLU A 508 16.27 -1.95 -9.03
N VAL A 509 17.26 -1.35 -8.34
CA VAL A 509 17.30 0.11 -8.14
C VAL A 509 17.47 0.83 -9.48
N TYR A 510 18.39 0.36 -10.35
CA TYR A 510 18.63 1.00 -11.65
C TYR A 510 17.44 0.87 -12.60
N LEU A 511 16.79 -0.31 -12.68
CA LEU A 511 15.55 -0.50 -13.44
C LEU A 511 14.41 0.37 -12.88
N THR A 512 14.33 0.54 -11.56
CA THR A 512 13.35 1.44 -10.92
C THR A 512 13.56 2.88 -11.37
N TYR A 513 14.80 3.36 -11.44
CA TYR A 513 15.17 4.68 -11.97
C TYR A 513 14.81 4.83 -13.45
N LEU A 514 15.32 3.94 -14.31
CA LEU A 514 15.07 3.97 -15.76
C LEU A 514 13.58 3.91 -16.11
N GLN A 515 12.82 3.03 -15.47
CA GLN A 515 11.38 2.91 -15.68
C GLN A 515 10.64 4.18 -15.28
N THR A 516 11.12 4.90 -14.24
CA THR A 516 10.50 6.16 -13.80
C THR A 516 10.72 7.26 -14.83
N LEU A 517 11.96 7.45 -15.30
CA LEU A 517 12.25 8.39 -16.39
C LEU A 517 11.47 8.04 -17.67
N PHE A 518 11.42 6.77 -18.06
CA PHE A 518 10.65 6.30 -19.20
C PHE A 518 9.16 6.69 -19.10
N HIS A 519 8.54 6.54 -17.92
CA HIS A 519 7.14 6.93 -17.75
C HIS A 519 6.94 8.46 -17.79
N ILE A 520 7.89 9.26 -17.29
CA ILE A 520 7.83 10.72 -17.40
C ILE A 520 7.94 11.16 -18.86
N TYR A 521 8.94 10.65 -19.61
CA TYR A 521 9.09 10.98 -21.04
C TYR A 521 7.90 10.52 -21.88
N ARG A 522 7.34 9.33 -21.61
CA ARG A 522 6.11 8.85 -22.28
C ARG A 522 4.88 9.74 -21.99
N LEU A 523 4.88 10.53 -20.92
CA LEU A 523 3.85 11.56 -20.71
C LEU A 523 4.15 12.83 -21.49
N LEU A 524 5.41 13.26 -21.55
CA LEU A 524 5.85 14.42 -22.33
C LEU A 524 5.66 14.24 -23.85
N GLU A 525 5.78 13.03 -24.37
CA GLU A 525 5.53 12.67 -25.77
C GLU A 525 4.04 12.64 -26.16
N LYS A 526 3.11 12.55 -25.21
CA LYS A 526 1.69 12.61 -25.55
C LYS A 526 1.38 13.98 -26.15
N PRO A 527 0.75 14.06 -27.34
CA PRO A 527 0.38 15.33 -27.93
C PRO A 527 -0.58 16.07 -26.98
N GLY A 528 -0.28 17.35 -26.72
CA GLY A 528 -1.23 18.25 -26.06
C GLY A 528 -2.53 18.25 -26.86
N GLY A 529 -3.66 18.11 -26.17
CA GLY A 529 -4.88 17.57 -26.77
C GLY A 529 -5.45 18.36 -27.95
N SER A 530 -5.07 18.00 -29.18
CA SER A 530 -5.95 18.10 -30.33
C SER A 530 -6.89 16.89 -30.31
N HIS A 531 -8.11 17.10 -29.80
CA HIS A 531 -9.20 16.18 -30.07
C HIS A 531 -9.54 16.24 -31.57
N SER A 532 -8.89 15.41 -32.37
CA SER A 532 -9.57 14.86 -33.54
C SER A 532 -10.62 13.89 -33.03
N SER A 533 -11.89 14.21 -33.29
CA SER A 533 -12.92 13.20 -33.45
C SER A 533 -12.54 12.24 -34.58
N GLU A 534 -13.22 11.08 -34.63
CA GLU A 534 -12.97 9.93 -35.53
C GLU A 534 -11.83 9.03 -35.02
N LEU A 535 -12.04 7.71 -34.78
CA LEU A 535 -13.18 6.81 -35.03
C LEU A 535 -13.35 5.81 -33.87
#